data_AF-A0A949X8V8-F1
#
_entry.id   AF-A0A949X8V8-F1
#
_cell.length_a   1.000
_cell.length_b   1.000
_cell.length_c   1.000
_cell.angle_alpha   90.00
_cell.angle_beta   90.00
_cell.angle_gamma   90.00
#
_symmetry.space_group_name_H-M   'P 1'
#
loop_
_entity.id
_entity.type
_entity.pdbx_description
1 polymer ?
#
loop_
_entity_poly.entity_id
_entity_poly.type
_entity_poly.pdbx_seq_one_letter_code
_entity_poly.pdbx_strand_id
1 'polypeptide(L)'
;FYISTLAQVGWVNPAFAFRKYSPSGGSLVLSDAILEILNTIATGSEMDILKATLNSLKDNPGNEEPLTIFSQQSYPENLGVFQILPVGEDDGEVVMAQAVMDFRSEKHVTRFLWFTWTSTSVELFQSAQKAVLNEDLYSQVRQEVIKKLGDRAKQFIKDIEI
;
A
#
# COMPACT_ATOMS: atom_id res chain seq x y z
N PHE A 1 -7.65 13.28 8.22
CA PHE A 1 -6.30 13.83 8.43
C PHE A 1 -5.28 13.31 7.40
N TYR A 2 -5.18 12.01 7.13
CA TYR A 2 -4.19 11.47 6.18
C TYR A 2 -4.24 12.10 4.77
N ILE A 3 -5.39 12.00 4.07
CA ILE A 3 -5.55 12.56 2.72
C ILE A 3 -5.36 14.09 2.69
N SER A 4 -5.87 14.81 3.71
CA SER A 4 -5.67 16.25 3.82
C SER A 4 -4.21 16.63 4.04
N THR A 5 -3.42 15.79 4.70
CA THR A 5 -1.97 16.02 4.87
C THR A 5 -1.24 15.79 3.56
N LEU A 6 -1.55 14.70 2.84
CA LEU A 6 -0.96 14.43 1.52
C LEU A 6 -1.18 15.59 0.55
N ALA A 7 -2.41 16.12 0.49
CA ALA A 7 -2.74 17.28 -0.34
C ALA A 7 -1.93 18.53 0.03
N GLN A 8 -1.71 18.78 1.33
CA GLN A 8 -0.93 19.93 1.80
C GLN A 8 0.57 19.80 1.50
N VAL A 9 1.07 18.59 1.26
CA VAL A 9 2.48 18.34 0.89
C VAL A 9 2.65 18.04 -0.60
N GLY A 10 1.68 18.42 -1.44
CA GLY A 10 1.82 18.41 -2.89
C GLY A 10 1.20 17.23 -3.61
N TRP A 11 0.68 16.21 -2.91
CA TRP A 11 0.03 15.08 -3.59
C TRP A 11 -1.38 15.45 -4.04
N VAL A 12 -1.59 15.49 -5.35
CA VAL A 12 -2.90 15.78 -5.94
C VAL A 12 -3.72 14.49 -6.00
N ASN A 13 -4.50 14.24 -4.94
CA ASN A 13 -5.34 13.05 -4.83
C ASN A 13 -6.79 13.31 -5.28
N PRO A 14 -7.38 12.42 -6.09
CA PRO A 14 -8.82 12.43 -6.35
C PRO A 14 -9.62 11.97 -5.11
N ALA A 15 -10.95 12.04 -5.20
CA ALA A 15 -11.86 11.65 -4.12
C ALA A 15 -11.67 10.19 -3.66
N PHE A 16 -11.75 9.98 -2.35
CA PHE A 16 -11.51 8.69 -1.67
C PHE A 16 -12.83 8.00 -1.33
N ALA A 17 -13.03 6.78 -1.83
CA ALA A 17 -14.22 6.00 -1.53
C ALA A 17 -13.93 4.50 -1.62
N PHE A 18 -14.29 3.77 -0.55
CA PHE A 18 -14.24 2.33 -0.56
C PHE A 18 -15.34 1.74 -1.43
N ARG A 19 -15.01 0.67 -2.14
CA ARG A 19 -15.92 -0.16 -2.93
C ARG A 19 -15.66 -1.61 -2.61
N LYS A 20 -16.72 -2.42 -2.59
CA LYS A 20 -16.57 -3.87 -2.44
C LYS A 20 -15.85 -4.42 -3.67
N TYR A 21 -14.79 -5.18 -3.45
CA TYR A 21 -14.13 -5.98 -4.49
C TYR A 21 -14.78 -7.37 -4.50
N SER A 22 -15.02 -7.90 -5.69
CA SER A 22 -15.60 -9.24 -5.87
C SER A 22 -14.73 -10.00 -6.86
N PRO A 23 -13.99 -11.02 -6.42
CA PRO A 23 -13.17 -11.81 -7.32
C PRO A 23 -14.04 -12.50 -8.37
N SER A 24 -13.53 -12.62 -9.59
CA SER A 24 -14.23 -13.28 -10.71
C SER A 24 -14.32 -14.81 -10.57
N GLY A 25 -13.50 -15.41 -9.71
CA GLY A 25 -13.41 -16.85 -9.47
C GLY A 25 -13.74 -17.29 -8.05
N GLY A 26 -13.73 -18.60 -7.82
CA GLY A 26 -14.03 -19.21 -6.52
C GLY A 26 -12.94 -19.00 -5.45
N SER A 27 -11.75 -18.55 -5.84
CA SER A 27 -10.60 -18.29 -4.96
C SER A 27 -10.09 -16.86 -5.08
N LEU A 28 -9.43 -16.37 -4.04
CA LEU A 28 -8.80 -15.06 -3.97
C LEU A 28 -7.36 -15.20 -3.49
N VAL A 29 -6.42 -14.59 -4.21
CA VAL A 29 -5.06 -14.30 -3.72
C VAL A 29 -4.95 -12.78 -3.64
N LEU A 30 -4.63 -12.24 -2.47
CA LEU A 30 -4.67 -10.79 -2.25
C LEU A 30 -3.63 -10.04 -3.07
N SER A 31 -2.44 -10.59 -3.28
CA SER A 31 -1.42 -9.99 -4.16
C SER A 31 -1.94 -9.82 -5.59
N ASP A 32 -2.70 -10.79 -6.09
CA ASP A 32 -3.22 -10.78 -7.46
C ASP A 32 -4.34 -9.75 -7.59
N ALA A 33 -5.22 -9.65 -6.57
CA ALA A 33 -6.24 -8.62 -6.52
C ALA A 33 -5.65 -7.20 -6.46
N ILE A 34 -4.57 -7.00 -5.69
CA ILE A 34 -3.86 -5.70 -5.63
C ILE A 34 -3.26 -5.35 -6.99
N LEU A 35 -2.63 -6.32 -7.67
CA LEU A 35 -2.09 -6.13 -9.02
C LEU A 35 -3.21 -5.76 -10.01
N GLU A 36 -4.34 -6.47 -9.99
CA GLU A 36 -5.49 -6.18 -10.85
C GLU A 36 -6.02 -4.77 -10.60
N ILE A 37 -6.23 -4.39 -9.33
CA ILE A 37 -6.73 -3.07 -8.94
C ILE A 37 -5.79 -1.97 -9.44
N LEU A 38 -4.50 -2.08 -9.14
CA LEU A 38 -3.52 -1.03 -9.46
C LEU A 38 -3.20 -0.94 -10.95
N ASN A 39 -3.28 -2.05 -11.69
CA ASN A 39 -3.07 -2.05 -13.14
C ASN A 39 -4.10 -1.19 -13.89
N THR A 40 -5.27 -0.92 -13.29
CA THR A 40 -6.28 -0.04 -13.90
C THR A 40 -5.96 1.46 -13.81
N ILE A 41 -5.05 1.84 -12.92
CA ILE A 41 -4.78 3.26 -12.61
C ILE A 41 -3.32 3.67 -12.79
N ALA A 42 -2.36 2.74 -12.69
CA ALA A 42 -0.95 3.04 -12.89
C ALA A 42 -0.67 3.46 -14.33
N THR A 43 0.22 4.44 -14.53
CA THR A 43 0.52 4.96 -15.87
C THR A 43 2.00 4.95 -16.24
N GLY A 44 2.90 4.92 -15.26
CA GLY A 44 4.34 4.81 -15.47
C GLY A 44 4.91 3.51 -14.89
N SER A 45 6.02 3.64 -14.17
CA SER A 45 6.80 2.52 -13.63
C SER A 45 6.25 1.91 -12.32
N GLU A 46 5.11 2.38 -11.80
CA GLU A 46 4.56 1.93 -10.51
C GLU A 46 4.27 0.42 -10.50
N MET A 47 3.76 -0.13 -11.60
CA MET A 47 3.45 -1.56 -11.70
C MET A 47 4.69 -2.44 -11.73
N ASP A 48 5.77 -1.98 -12.37
CA ASP A 48 7.02 -2.73 -12.42
C ASP A 48 7.70 -2.75 -11.05
N ILE A 49 7.67 -1.62 -10.34
CA ILE A 49 8.12 -1.51 -8.96
C ILE A 49 7.32 -2.44 -8.06
N LEU A 50 5.98 -2.40 -8.15
CA LEU A 50 5.10 -3.26 -7.35
C LEU A 50 5.39 -4.75 -7.57
N LYS A 51 5.49 -5.19 -8.84
CA LYS A 51 5.78 -6.58 -9.18
C LYS A 51 7.15 -6.99 -8.64
N ALA A 52 8.17 -6.16 -8.83
CA ALA A 52 9.52 -6.43 -8.32
C ALA A 52 9.53 -6.55 -6.79
N THR A 53 8.84 -5.65 -6.08
CA THR A 53 8.72 -5.69 -4.63
C THR A 53 7.99 -6.94 -4.15
N LEU A 54 6.81 -7.25 -4.72
CA LEU A 54 6.04 -8.44 -4.32
C LEU A 54 6.81 -9.73 -4.58
N ASN A 55 7.51 -9.86 -5.71
CA ASN A 55 8.32 -11.05 -6.01
C ASN A 55 9.52 -11.15 -5.06
N SER A 56 10.23 -10.05 -4.82
CA SER A 56 11.36 -10.03 -3.88
C SER A 56 10.93 -10.42 -2.47
N LEU A 57 9.81 -9.87 -2.00
CA LEU A 57 9.23 -10.24 -0.71
C LEU A 57 8.78 -11.71 -0.68
N LYS A 58 8.20 -12.22 -1.78
CA LYS A 58 7.74 -13.61 -1.82
C LYS A 58 8.89 -14.62 -1.82
N ASP A 59 9.92 -14.37 -2.61
CA ASP A 59 10.87 -15.40 -3.05
C ASP A 59 12.24 -15.32 -2.34
N ASN A 60 12.55 -14.23 -1.65
CA ASN A 60 13.83 -14.04 -0.95
C ASN A 60 13.70 -14.38 0.55
N PRO A 61 14.36 -15.44 1.05
CA PRO A 61 14.37 -15.79 2.48
C PRO A 61 14.96 -14.71 3.37
N GLY A 62 15.79 -13.81 2.85
CA GLY A 62 16.32 -12.66 3.58
C GLY A 62 15.25 -11.63 3.97
N ASN A 63 14.04 -11.74 3.44
CA ASN A 63 12.92 -10.83 3.72
C ASN A 63 11.91 -11.37 4.75
N GLU A 64 12.13 -12.56 5.35
CA GLU A 64 11.17 -13.16 6.30
C GLU A 64 10.86 -12.27 7.51
N GLU A 65 11.88 -11.57 8.01
CA GLU A 65 11.75 -10.66 9.15
C GLU A 65 10.91 -9.41 8.80
N PRO A 66 11.22 -8.63 7.75
CA PRO A 66 10.33 -7.57 7.24
C PRO A 66 8.90 -8.03 6.93
N LEU A 67 8.73 -9.24 6.40
CA LEU A 67 7.42 -9.82 6.10
C LEU A 67 6.61 -10.15 7.34
N THR A 68 7.28 -10.57 8.40
CA THR A 68 6.65 -10.84 9.69
C THR A 68 6.09 -9.55 10.28
N ILE A 69 6.88 -8.48 10.29
CA ILE A 69 6.43 -7.15 10.71
C ILE A 69 5.24 -6.71 9.85
N PHE A 70 5.38 -6.77 8.52
CA PHE A 70 4.30 -6.37 7.63
C PHE A 70 3.02 -7.17 7.88
N SER A 71 3.12 -8.48 8.07
CA SER A 71 1.97 -9.35 8.33
C SER A 71 1.28 -9.02 9.64
N GLN A 72 2.04 -8.86 10.73
CA GLN A 72 1.51 -8.56 12.05
C GLN A 72 0.85 -7.18 12.11
N GLN A 73 1.44 -6.18 11.46
CA GLN A 73 0.90 -4.81 11.47
C GLN A 73 -0.28 -4.63 10.51
N SER A 74 -0.28 -5.33 9.37
CA SER A 74 -1.31 -5.19 8.34
C SER A 74 -2.53 -6.05 8.58
N TYR A 75 -2.39 -7.14 9.33
CA TYR A 75 -3.42 -8.13 9.57
C TYR A 75 -3.23 -8.77 10.96
N PRO A 76 -3.41 -8.02 12.06
CA PRO A 76 -3.08 -8.50 13.41
C PRO A 76 -3.96 -9.67 13.88
N GLU A 77 -5.20 -9.75 13.40
CA GLU A 77 -6.14 -10.82 13.73
C GLU A 77 -6.94 -11.23 12.48
N ASN A 78 -8.26 -11.07 12.51
CA ASN A 78 -9.20 -11.41 11.45
C ASN A 78 -9.63 -10.20 10.60
N LEU A 79 -9.10 -9.01 10.93
CA LEU A 79 -9.29 -7.76 10.22
C LEU A 79 -7.91 -7.21 9.81
N GLY A 80 -7.75 -6.94 8.52
CA GLY A 80 -6.55 -6.35 7.96
C GLY A 80 -6.86 -5.03 7.27
N VAL A 81 -6.19 -3.97 7.68
CA VAL A 81 -6.30 -2.66 7.05
C VAL A 81 -4.91 -2.22 6.66
N PHE A 82 -4.62 -2.22 5.36
CA PHE A 82 -3.28 -1.94 4.85
C PHE A 82 -3.33 -1.15 3.55
N GLN A 83 -2.18 -0.56 3.21
CA GLN A 83 -2.02 0.26 2.02
C GLN A 83 -0.82 -0.22 1.21
N ILE A 84 -0.95 -0.18 -0.10
CA ILE A 84 0.12 -0.44 -1.06
C ILE A 84 0.20 0.79 -1.97
N LEU A 85 1.36 1.44 -1.99
CA LEU A 85 1.55 2.72 -2.67
C LEU A 85 2.84 2.71 -3.51
N PRO A 86 2.95 1.89 -4.57
CA PRO A 86 4.05 2.02 -5.50
C PRO A 86 4.11 3.44 -6.06
N VAL A 87 5.31 4.02 -6.02
CA VAL A 87 5.62 5.34 -6.55
C VAL A 87 6.67 5.16 -7.64
N GLY A 88 6.40 5.72 -8.81
CA GLY A 88 7.27 5.69 -9.96
C GLY A 88 7.35 7.05 -10.64
N GLU A 89 7.95 7.05 -11.81
CA GLU A 89 8.02 8.19 -12.72
C GLU A 89 7.17 7.92 -13.96
N ASP A 90 6.47 8.95 -14.43
CA ASP A 90 5.68 8.99 -15.67
C ASP A 90 5.88 10.37 -16.32
N ASP A 91 6.51 10.42 -17.50
CA ASP A 91 6.84 11.66 -18.23
C ASP A 91 7.54 12.75 -17.39
N GLY A 92 8.47 12.33 -16.50
CA GLY A 92 9.21 13.22 -15.62
C GLY A 92 8.47 13.65 -14.35
N GLU A 93 7.21 13.25 -14.18
CA GLU A 93 6.42 13.49 -12.97
C GLU A 93 6.50 12.31 -12.00
N VAL A 94 6.51 12.61 -10.70
CA VAL A 94 6.43 11.58 -9.67
C VAL A 94 4.97 11.18 -9.45
N VAL A 95 4.66 9.91 -9.76
CA VAL A 95 3.30 9.37 -9.74
C VAL A 95 3.18 8.21 -8.76
N MET A 96 2.10 8.22 -7.98
CA MET A 96 1.75 7.20 -7.02
C MET A 96 0.45 6.51 -7.44
N ALA A 97 0.50 5.19 -7.60
CA ALA A 97 -0.68 4.35 -7.72
C ALA A 97 -0.98 3.71 -6.35
N GLN A 98 -2.03 4.16 -5.68
CA GLN A 98 -2.36 3.76 -4.32
C GLN A 98 -3.55 2.80 -4.29
N ALA A 99 -3.43 1.73 -3.50
CA ALA A 99 -4.53 0.87 -3.08
C ALA A 99 -4.62 0.85 -1.56
N VAL A 100 -5.82 1.03 -1.02
CA VAL A 100 -6.16 0.86 0.40
C VAL A 100 -7.11 -0.30 0.51
N MET A 101 -6.81 -1.25 1.39
CA MET A 101 -7.53 -2.51 1.55
C MET A 101 -8.13 -2.59 2.95
N ASP A 102 -9.42 -2.91 3.05
CA ASP A 102 -10.09 -3.42 4.25
C ASP A 102 -10.46 -4.88 3.95
N PHE A 103 -9.68 -5.78 4.54
CA PHE A 103 -9.75 -7.22 4.34
C PHE A 103 -10.24 -7.89 5.62
N ARG A 104 -11.25 -8.74 5.51
CA ARG A 104 -11.79 -9.52 6.63
C ARG A 104 -11.83 -10.98 6.26
N SER A 105 -11.42 -11.84 7.17
CA SER A 105 -11.51 -13.28 7.01
C SER A 105 -11.82 -13.97 8.33
N GLU A 106 -12.26 -15.21 8.28
CA GLU A 106 -12.53 -16.02 9.48
C GLU A 106 -11.27 -16.63 10.10
N LYS A 107 -10.13 -16.57 9.40
CA LYS A 107 -8.89 -17.25 9.78
C LYS A 107 -7.68 -16.35 9.64
N HIS A 108 -6.96 -16.18 10.75
CA HIS A 108 -5.65 -15.55 10.74
C HIS A 108 -4.57 -16.45 10.10
N VAL A 109 -3.77 -15.87 9.21
CA VAL A 109 -2.71 -16.54 8.43
C VAL A 109 -1.54 -15.57 8.25
N THR A 110 -0.31 -16.04 8.48
CA THR A 110 0.91 -15.30 8.15
C THR A 110 1.18 -15.34 6.64
N ARG A 111 1.83 -14.33 6.07
CA ARG A 111 2.00 -14.19 4.60
C ARG A 111 0.67 -14.12 3.84
N PHE A 112 -0.33 -13.50 4.46
CA PHE A 112 -1.71 -13.42 3.99
C PHE A 112 -1.87 -12.89 2.54
N LEU A 113 -0.92 -12.09 2.04
CA LEU A 113 -0.90 -11.59 0.67
C LEU A 113 -0.87 -12.70 -0.39
N TRP A 114 -0.11 -13.77 -0.14
CA TRP A 114 0.06 -14.88 -1.08
C TRP A 114 -0.73 -16.14 -0.70
N PHE A 115 -1.53 -16.06 0.36
CA PHE A 115 -2.40 -17.15 0.75
C PHE A 115 -3.62 -17.23 -0.20
N THR A 116 -4.01 -18.45 -0.55
CA THR A 116 -5.21 -18.70 -1.35
C THR A 116 -6.43 -18.84 -0.45
N TRP A 117 -7.29 -17.83 -0.49
CA TRP A 117 -8.57 -17.80 0.20
C TRP A 117 -9.68 -18.36 -0.67
N THR A 118 -10.75 -18.89 -0.08
CA THR A 118 -11.99 -19.08 -0.82
C THR A 118 -12.71 -17.73 -0.89
N SER A 119 -13.28 -17.40 -2.04
CA SER A 119 -13.99 -16.12 -2.25
C SER A 119 -15.13 -15.89 -1.26
N THR A 120 -15.72 -16.97 -0.72
CA THR A 120 -16.81 -16.91 0.26
C THR A 120 -16.33 -16.75 1.70
N SER A 121 -15.05 -16.98 2.01
CA SER A 121 -14.51 -16.85 3.37
C SER A 121 -13.89 -15.48 3.65
N VAL A 122 -14.02 -14.54 2.71
CA VAL A 122 -13.37 -13.23 2.77
C VAL A 122 -14.31 -12.11 2.34
N GLU A 123 -14.22 -10.99 3.02
CA GLU A 123 -14.75 -9.72 2.54
C GLU A 123 -13.59 -8.78 2.24
N LEU A 124 -13.63 -8.18 1.05
CA LEU A 124 -12.62 -7.23 0.62
C LEU A 124 -13.29 -5.94 0.14
N PHE A 125 -12.96 -4.83 0.80
CA PHE A 125 -13.25 -3.49 0.34
C PHE A 125 -11.94 -2.81 -0.04
N GLN A 126 -11.98 -2.04 -1.11
CA GLN A 126 -10.80 -1.34 -1.62
C GLN A 126 -11.11 0.10 -2.00
N SER A 127 -10.11 0.98 -1.91
CA SER A 127 -10.08 2.27 -2.59
C SER A 127 -8.78 2.38 -3.37
N ALA A 128 -8.87 2.73 -4.65
CA ALA A 128 -7.71 2.89 -5.52
C ALA A 128 -7.67 4.31 -6.12
N GLN A 129 -6.49 4.91 -6.12
CA GLN A 129 -6.29 6.28 -6.60
C GLN A 129 -4.92 6.46 -7.24
N LYS A 130 -4.88 7.30 -8.28
CA LYS A 130 -3.63 7.85 -8.78
C LYS A 130 -3.43 9.25 -8.20
N ALA A 131 -2.21 9.55 -7.74
CA ALA A 131 -1.82 10.87 -7.31
C ALA A 131 -0.51 11.28 -8.00
N VAL A 132 -0.43 12.55 -8.39
CA VAL A 132 0.80 13.16 -8.94
C VAL A 132 1.33 14.14 -7.91
N LEU A 133 2.64 14.14 -7.70
CA LEU A 133 3.30 15.09 -6.80
C LEU A 133 3.50 16.41 -7.53
N ASN A 134 2.89 17.48 -7.02
CA ASN A 134 3.26 18.83 -7.39
C ASN A 134 4.58 19.20 -6.68
N GLU A 135 5.70 19.03 -7.38
CA GLU A 135 7.03 19.27 -6.83
C GLU A 135 7.27 20.74 -6.47
N ASP A 136 6.73 21.68 -7.24
CA ASP A 136 6.82 23.12 -6.95
C ASP A 136 6.17 23.45 -5.60
N LEU A 137 5.00 22.89 -5.31
CA LEU A 137 4.32 23.04 -4.03
C LEU A 137 5.08 22.32 -2.92
N TYR A 138 5.54 21.09 -3.15
CA TYR A 138 6.27 20.34 -2.13
C TYR A 138 7.59 21.02 -1.76
N SER A 139 8.29 21.62 -2.73
CA SER A 139 9.56 22.34 -2.51
C SER A 139 9.43 23.46 -1.47
N GLN A 140 8.26 24.09 -1.39
CA GLN A 140 7.97 25.20 -0.46
C GLN A 140 7.80 24.74 0.99
N VAL A 141 7.43 23.47 1.22
CA VAL A 141 7.14 22.92 2.56
C VAL A 141 8.10 21.81 2.99
N ARG A 142 9.04 21.43 2.12
CA ARG A 142 9.95 20.29 2.35
C ARG A 142 10.78 20.44 3.63
N GLN A 143 11.29 21.65 3.91
CA GLN A 143 12.12 21.89 5.09
C GLN A 143 11.32 21.81 6.39
N GLU A 144 10.08 22.27 6.36
CA GLU A 144 9.13 22.18 7.46
C GLU A 144 8.79 20.72 7.76
N VAL A 145 8.57 19.91 6.72
CA VAL A 145 8.37 18.45 6.87
C VAL A 145 9.59 17.80 7.52
N ILE A 146 10.81 18.08 7.01
CA ILE A 146 12.06 17.56 7.57
C ILE A 146 12.20 17.95 9.06
N LYS A 147 12.01 19.23 9.38
CA LYS A 147 12.09 19.74 10.75
C LYS A 147 11.05 19.10 11.67
N LYS A 148 9.82 18.92 11.18
CA LYS A 148 8.73 18.31 11.95
C LYS A 148 9.00 16.82 12.18
N LEU A 149 9.56 16.10 11.20
CA LEU A 149 9.97 14.70 11.36
C LEU A 149 11.13 14.56 12.35
N GLY A 150 12.12 15.46 12.32
CA GLY A 150 13.21 15.54 13.30
C GLY A 150 13.80 14.17 13.68
N ASP A 151 14.15 14.00 14.95
CA ASP A 151 14.66 12.72 15.45
C ASP A 151 13.56 11.70 15.80
N ARG A 152 12.29 12.13 15.92
CA ARG A 152 11.18 11.21 16.20
C ARG A 152 11.02 10.14 15.11
N ALA A 153 11.34 10.47 13.86
CA ALA A 153 11.30 9.50 12.77
C ALA A 153 12.33 8.38 12.98
N LYS A 154 13.55 8.73 13.38
CA LYS A 154 14.61 7.74 13.70
C LYS A 154 14.24 6.92 14.94
N GLN A 155 13.69 7.57 15.97
CA GLN A 155 13.30 6.90 17.19
C GLN A 155 12.17 5.89 16.94
N PHE A 156 11.16 6.28 16.17
CA PHE A 156 10.08 5.38 15.77
C PHE A 156 10.60 4.10 15.12
N ILE A 157 11.55 4.21 14.17
CA ILE A 157 12.14 3.04 13.51
C ILE A 157 12.90 2.13 14.50
N LYS A 158 13.59 2.70 15.49
CA LYS A 158 14.29 1.92 16.52
C LYS A 158 13.35 1.18 17.48
N ASP A 159 12.15 1.70 17.67
CA ASP A 159 11.16 1.18 18.61
C ASP A 159 10.23 0.13 17.98
N ILE A 160 10.34 -0.13 16.67
CA ILE A 160 9.64 -1.24 16.02
C ILE A 160 10.26 -2.54 16.53
N GLU A 161 9.52 -3.28 17.37
CA GLU A 161 9.88 -4.63 17.76
C GLU A 161 9.84 -5.55 16.53
N ILE A 162 10.85 -6.41 16.42
CA ILE A 162 11.00 -7.37 15.33
C ILE A 162 11.06 -8.80 15.87
#